data_AF-A0A7W6HV62-F1
#
_entry.id   AF-A0A7W6HV62-F1
#
_cell.length_a   1.000
_cell.length_b   1.000
_cell.length_c   1.000
_cell.angle_alpha   90.00
_cell.angle_beta   90.00
_cell.angle_gamma   90.00
#
_symmetry.space_group_name_H-M   'P 1'
#
loop_
_entity.id
_entity.type
_entity.pdbx_description
1 polymer ?
#
loop_
_entity_poly.entity_id
_entity_poly.type
_entity_poly.pdbx_seq_one_letter_code
_entity_poly.pdbx_strand_id
1 'polypeptide(L)'
;MEKNLFREVYKQVCGLALKDCPPSSLSGLLHGYLSVYSMVRVYPWLEDEYGSLWDIHDRIREIARVIQELLKDKDIPVDTRAGYAVDLMDAYLLYSDMKFLDVALDTAYEILIPKGGDKIVLPCHTPNVCRLLCNCYYFTGEEEYGLLVGNLVTEILGLSRITSLEELVDWWNAIGLYESVVGEMDLPVEEQRRMTKERVRWAVRVQQWEDGITKCVFGTSSDISQSLVNLFYVLAKRKFTEYNSLYGK
;
A
#
# COMPACT_ATOMS: atom_id res chain seq x y z
N MET A 1 -14.48 23.37 5.82
CA MET A 1 -13.84 23.67 4.52
C MET A 1 -13.11 22.39 4.14
N GLU A 2 -13.75 21.45 3.41
CA GLU A 2 -13.13 20.14 3.03
C GLU A 2 -14.02 19.20 2.18
N LYS A 3 -15.33 19.46 1.98
CA LYS A 3 -16.18 18.59 1.12
C LYS A 3 -15.74 18.54 -0.35
N ASN A 4 -15.01 19.54 -0.83
CA ASN A 4 -14.57 19.62 -2.23
C ASN A 4 -13.12 19.19 -2.47
N LEU A 5 -12.26 19.14 -1.45
CA LEU A 5 -10.83 18.90 -1.65
C LEU A 5 -10.59 17.52 -2.26
N PHE A 6 -11.19 16.47 -1.70
CA PHE A 6 -11.02 15.13 -2.24
C PHE A 6 -11.58 15.00 -3.66
N ARG A 7 -12.72 15.63 -3.94
CA ARG A 7 -13.30 15.64 -5.29
C ARG A 7 -12.40 16.35 -6.31
N GLU A 8 -11.76 17.44 -5.90
CA GLU A 8 -10.81 18.17 -6.75
C GLU A 8 -9.55 17.34 -7.02
N VAL A 9 -8.96 16.73 -5.99
CA VAL A 9 -7.80 15.83 -6.12
C VAL A 9 -8.16 14.63 -6.99
N TYR A 10 -9.33 14.01 -6.77
CA TYR A 10 -9.80 12.88 -7.56
C TYR A 10 -9.91 13.23 -9.04
N LYS A 11 -10.48 14.39 -9.37
CA LYS A 11 -10.56 14.88 -10.76
C LYS A 11 -9.17 15.10 -11.36
N GLN A 12 -8.23 15.63 -10.59
CA GLN A 12 -6.85 15.81 -11.06
C GLN A 12 -6.20 14.47 -11.38
N VAL A 13 -6.25 13.49 -10.46
CA VAL A 13 -5.63 12.16 -10.69
C VAL A 13 -6.32 11.35 -11.80
N CYS A 14 -7.64 11.52 -11.96
CA CYS A 14 -8.42 10.91 -13.04
C CYS A 14 -8.01 11.41 -14.42
N GLY A 15 -7.65 12.69 -14.54
CA GLY A 15 -7.17 13.29 -15.79
C GLY A 15 -5.74 12.93 -16.18
N LEU A 16 -5.00 12.19 -15.35
CA LEU A 16 -3.59 11.90 -15.61
C LEU A 16 -3.41 10.87 -16.73
N ALA A 17 -2.45 11.10 -17.61
CA ALA A 17 -1.98 10.06 -18.52
C ALA A 17 -0.91 9.21 -17.80
N LEU A 18 -1.12 7.90 -17.70
CA LEU A 18 -0.23 7.01 -16.92
C LEU A 18 1.22 6.99 -17.43
N LYS A 19 1.41 7.21 -18.74
CA LYS A 19 2.74 7.32 -19.37
C LYS A 19 3.57 8.51 -18.84
N ASP A 20 2.91 9.52 -18.31
CA ASP A 20 3.54 10.74 -17.80
C ASP A 20 3.72 10.66 -16.26
N CYS A 21 3.20 9.61 -15.62
CA CYS A 21 3.42 9.34 -14.20
C CYS A 21 4.85 8.81 -13.98
N PRO A 22 5.61 9.37 -13.01
CA PRO A 22 6.86 8.75 -12.60
C PRO A 22 6.59 7.36 -12.00
N PRO A 23 7.43 6.34 -12.26
CA PRO A 23 7.22 4.99 -11.74
C PRO A 23 7.01 4.93 -10.23
N SER A 24 7.70 5.78 -9.45
CA SER A 24 7.56 5.86 -7.99
C SER A 24 6.14 6.20 -7.52
N SER A 25 5.35 6.87 -8.36
CA SER A 25 3.99 7.31 -8.03
C SER A 25 2.92 6.26 -8.31
N LEU A 26 3.21 5.24 -9.12
CA LEU A 26 2.21 4.28 -9.59
C LEU A 26 1.61 3.45 -8.44
N SER A 27 2.45 3.04 -7.49
CA SER A 27 1.99 2.29 -6.30
C SER A 27 0.96 3.10 -5.52
N GLY A 28 1.31 4.33 -5.11
CA GLY A 28 0.39 5.19 -4.38
C GLY A 28 -0.89 5.52 -5.15
N LEU A 29 -0.80 5.65 -6.48
CA LEU A 29 -1.96 5.87 -7.35
C LEU A 29 -2.88 4.65 -7.33
N LEU A 30 -2.32 3.44 -7.46
CA LEU A 30 -3.04 2.18 -7.37
C LEU A 30 -3.78 2.07 -6.02
N HIS A 31 -3.08 2.29 -4.90
CA HIS A 31 -3.66 2.20 -3.55
C HIS A 31 -4.77 3.23 -3.30
N GLY A 32 -4.61 4.44 -3.84
CA GLY A 32 -5.67 5.46 -3.82
C GLY A 32 -6.91 4.99 -4.58
N TYR A 33 -6.75 4.43 -5.78
CA TYR A 33 -7.89 3.91 -6.55
C TYR A 33 -8.52 2.66 -5.93
N LEU A 34 -7.73 1.75 -5.36
CA LEU A 34 -8.25 0.60 -4.59
C LEU A 34 -9.12 1.06 -3.40
N SER A 35 -8.72 2.15 -2.74
CA SER A 35 -9.49 2.78 -1.66
C SER A 35 -10.80 3.38 -2.18
N VAL A 36 -10.77 4.12 -3.30
CA VAL A 36 -11.97 4.66 -3.95
C VAL A 36 -12.91 3.53 -4.39
N TYR A 37 -12.38 2.48 -5.01
CA TYR A 37 -13.15 1.33 -5.44
C TYR A 37 -13.87 0.67 -4.26
N SER A 38 -13.15 0.43 -3.16
CA SER A 38 -13.72 -0.16 -1.95
C SER A 38 -14.84 0.71 -1.38
N MET A 39 -14.64 2.03 -1.35
CA MET A 39 -15.63 2.98 -0.88
C MET A 39 -16.89 2.99 -1.76
N VAL A 40 -16.75 3.12 -3.08
CA VAL A 40 -17.88 3.15 -4.03
C VAL A 40 -18.61 1.81 -4.07
N ARG A 41 -17.89 0.69 -3.93
CA ARG A 41 -18.50 -0.64 -3.82
C ARG A 41 -19.41 -0.79 -2.59
N VAL A 42 -19.01 -0.23 -1.45
CA VAL A 42 -19.80 -0.25 -0.21
C VAL A 42 -20.93 0.79 -0.25
N TYR A 43 -20.68 1.94 -0.90
CA TYR A 43 -21.59 3.08 -0.97
C TYR A 43 -21.89 3.47 -2.44
N PRO A 44 -22.77 2.73 -3.15
CA PRO A 44 -22.93 2.87 -4.60
C PRO A 44 -23.43 4.23 -5.08
N TRP A 45 -24.11 5.02 -4.23
CA TRP A 45 -24.53 6.38 -4.59
C TRP A 45 -23.35 7.34 -4.81
N LEU A 46 -22.13 6.95 -4.42
CA LEU A 46 -20.92 7.71 -4.67
C LEU A 46 -20.43 7.61 -6.12
N GLU A 47 -21.03 6.75 -6.96
CA GLU A 47 -20.75 6.72 -8.40
C GLU A 47 -21.00 8.09 -9.08
N ASP A 48 -21.99 8.85 -8.61
CA ASP A 48 -22.30 10.19 -9.11
C ASP A 48 -21.14 11.20 -8.86
N GLU A 49 -20.30 10.92 -7.86
CA GLU A 49 -19.19 11.78 -7.47
C GLU A 49 -17.83 11.33 -8.02
N TYR A 50 -17.58 10.02 -8.02
CA TYR A 50 -16.27 9.43 -8.34
C TYR A 50 -16.26 8.60 -9.63
N GLY A 51 -17.36 8.56 -10.37
CA GLY A 51 -17.49 7.75 -11.58
C GLY A 51 -17.97 6.34 -11.28
N SER A 52 -18.32 5.60 -12.34
CA SER A 52 -18.88 4.27 -12.18
C SER A 52 -17.86 3.31 -11.56
N LEU A 53 -18.35 2.27 -10.88
CA LEU A 53 -17.49 1.22 -10.36
C LEU A 53 -16.61 0.61 -11.46
N TRP A 54 -17.14 0.53 -12.69
CA TRP A 54 -16.42 0.06 -13.87
C TRP A 54 -15.26 0.97 -14.31
N ASP A 55 -15.43 2.28 -14.27
CA ASP A 55 -14.37 3.24 -14.64
C ASP A 55 -13.21 3.17 -13.64
N ILE A 56 -13.55 3.15 -12.34
CA ILE A 56 -12.57 3.04 -11.25
C ILE A 56 -11.83 1.71 -11.36
N HIS A 57 -12.59 0.63 -11.58
CA HIS A 57 -12.05 -0.69 -11.82
C HIS A 57 -11.06 -0.61 -12.98
N ASP A 58 -11.47 -0.27 -14.20
CA ASP A 58 -10.60 -0.31 -15.38
C ASP A 58 -9.33 0.53 -15.19
N ARG A 59 -9.43 1.67 -14.50
CA ARG A 59 -8.26 2.47 -14.12
C ARG A 59 -7.24 1.73 -13.26
N ILE A 60 -7.68 0.94 -12.27
CA ILE A 60 -6.80 0.07 -11.46
C ILE A 60 -6.09 -0.95 -12.37
N ARG A 61 -6.81 -1.53 -13.35
CA ARG A 61 -6.22 -2.49 -14.30
C ARG A 61 -5.17 -1.84 -15.19
N GLU A 62 -5.42 -0.62 -15.68
CA GLU A 62 -4.44 0.11 -16.47
C GLU A 62 -3.14 0.34 -15.69
N ILE A 63 -3.24 0.79 -14.43
CA ILE A 63 -2.08 1.01 -13.56
C ILE A 63 -1.34 -0.32 -13.32
N ALA A 64 -2.07 -1.39 -12.99
CA ALA A 64 -1.48 -2.71 -12.79
C ALA A 64 -0.74 -3.22 -14.04
N ARG A 65 -1.26 -2.98 -15.25
CA ARG A 65 -0.55 -3.33 -16.50
C ARG A 65 0.75 -2.56 -16.68
N VAL A 66 0.79 -1.27 -16.32
CA VAL A 66 2.02 -0.49 -16.36
C VAL A 66 3.04 -1.06 -15.36
N ILE A 67 2.60 -1.37 -14.14
CA ILE A 67 3.45 -2.00 -13.11
C ILE A 67 3.99 -3.36 -13.60
N GLN A 68 3.15 -4.18 -14.22
CA GLN A 68 3.54 -5.48 -14.79
C GLN A 68 4.64 -5.33 -15.86
N GLU A 69 4.55 -4.32 -16.72
CA GLU A 69 5.61 -4.04 -17.70
C GLU A 69 6.90 -3.57 -17.05
N LEU A 70 6.83 -2.75 -15.98
CA LEU A 70 8.01 -2.30 -15.23
C LEU A 70 8.76 -3.46 -14.58
N LEU A 71 8.07 -4.49 -14.09
CA LEU A 71 8.71 -5.67 -13.47
C LEU A 71 9.60 -6.49 -14.41
N LYS A 72 9.51 -6.27 -15.72
CA LYS A 72 10.43 -6.87 -16.71
C LYS A 72 11.83 -6.28 -16.61
N ASP A 73 11.96 -5.04 -16.13
CA ASP A 73 13.23 -4.39 -15.91
C ASP A 73 13.85 -4.89 -14.59
N LYS A 74 14.95 -5.65 -14.71
CA LYS A 74 15.67 -6.22 -13.57
C LYS A 74 16.63 -5.22 -12.92
N ASP A 75 16.87 -4.06 -13.53
CA ASP A 75 17.72 -3.00 -12.97
C ASP A 75 16.98 -2.15 -11.91
N ILE A 76 15.65 -2.29 -11.81
CA ILE A 76 14.86 -1.67 -10.75
C ILE A 76 15.33 -2.23 -9.38
N PRO A 77 15.53 -1.37 -8.36
CA PRO A 77 15.91 -1.81 -7.02
C PRO A 77 14.99 -2.90 -6.47
N VAL A 78 15.58 -3.87 -5.76
CA VAL A 78 14.87 -5.03 -5.19
C VAL A 78 13.68 -4.59 -4.34
N ASP A 79 13.84 -3.56 -3.51
CA ASP A 79 12.76 -3.02 -2.67
C ASP A 79 11.58 -2.50 -3.49
N THR A 80 11.84 -1.76 -4.57
CA THR A 80 10.80 -1.25 -5.47
C THR A 80 10.11 -2.40 -6.22
N ARG A 81 10.87 -3.41 -6.67
CA ARG A 81 10.30 -4.61 -7.29
C ARG A 81 9.41 -5.39 -6.33
N ALA A 82 9.79 -5.48 -5.05
CA ALA A 82 8.95 -6.09 -4.02
C ALA A 82 7.62 -5.35 -3.87
N GLY A 83 7.65 -4.00 -3.85
CA GLY A 83 6.45 -3.17 -3.82
C GLY A 83 5.53 -3.43 -5.02
N TYR A 84 6.08 -3.43 -6.23
CA TYR A 84 5.33 -3.72 -7.45
C TYR A 84 4.76 -5.13 -7.53
N ALA A 85 5.48 -6.14 -7.03
CA ALA A 85 4.95 -7.50 -6.94
C ALA A 85 3.71 -7.53 -6.03
N VAL A 86 3.77 -6.88 -4.86
CA VAL A 86 2.62 -6.77 -3.97
C VAL A 86 1.47 -6.01 -4.62
N ASP A 87 1.76 -4.91 -5.31
CA ASP A 87 0.74 -4.11 -5.98
C ASP A 87 -0.04 -4.93 -7.05
N LEU A 88 0.64 -5.85 -7.75
CA LEU A 88 -0.02 -6.79 -8.65
C LEU A 88 -0.84 -7.86 -7.91
N MET A 89 -0.40 -8.30 -6.74
CA MET A 89 -1.19 -9.20 -5.87
C MET A 89 -2.46 -8.51 -5.37
N ASP A 90 -2.37 -7.24 -4.95
CA ASP A 90 -3.51 -6.43 -4.54
C ASP A 90 -4.49 -6.23 -5.72
N ALA A 91 -3.97 -5.97 -6.92
CA ALA A 91 -4.79 -5.92 -8.14
C ALA A 91 -5.42 -7.28 -8.47
N TYR A 92 -4.72 -8.40 -8.27
CA TYR A 92 -5.28 -9.74 -8.44
C TYR A 92 -6.46 -9.99 -7.50
N LEU A 93 -6.40 -9.57 -6.24
CA LEU A 93 -7.52 -9.74 -5.30
C LEU A 93 -8.81 -9.05 -5.78
N LEU A 94 -8.67 -8.00 -6.58
CA LEU A 94 -9.80 -7.33 -7.23
C LEU A 94 -10.26 -8.05 -8.51
N TYR A 95 -9.31 -8.45 -9.36
CA TYR A 95 -9.57 -8.86 -10.74
C TYR A 95 -9.67 -10.36 -10.98
N SER A 96 -9.06 -11.15 -10.10
CA SER A 96 -8.76 -12.56 -10.33
C SER A 96 -8.01 -12.80 -11.66
N ASP A 97 -7.21 -11.83 -12.12
CA ASP A 97 -6.40 -11.96 -13.33
C ASP A 97 -5.12 -12.73 -13.00
N MET A 98 -5.10 -14.03 -13.34
CA MET A 98 -3.97 -14.91 -13.10
C MET A 98 -2.66 -14.38 -13.68
N LYS A 99 -2.69 -13.58 -14.75
CA LYS A 99 -1.45 -13.02 -15.32
C LYS A 99 -0.77 -12.03 -14.38
N PHE A 100 -1.54 -11.30 -13.57
CA PHE A 100 -0.96 -10.43 -12.53
C PHE A 100 -0.36 -11.26 -11.42
N LEU A 101 -1.08 -12.29 -10.95
CA LEU A 101 -0.59 -13.16 -9.89
C LEU A 101 0.66 -13.93 -10.30
N ASP A 102 0.71 -14.50 -11.50
CA ASP A 102 1.85 -15.25 -12.02
C ASP A 102 3.12 -14.38 -12.03
N VAL A 103 3.03 -13.18 -12.62
CA VAL A 103 4.17 -12.23 -12.66
C VAL A 103 4.60 -11.80 -11.25
N ALA A 104 3.63 -11.58 -10.36
CA ALA A 104 3.90 -11.18 -8.98
C ALA A 104 4.61 -12.29 -8.20
N LEU A 105 4.12 -13.53 -8.28
CA LEU A 105 4.70 -14.68 -7.61
C LEU A 105 6.09 -15.01 -8.18
N ASP A 106 6.27 -15.00 -9.50
CA ASP A 106 7.59 -15.19 -10.12
C ASP A 106 8.59 -14.13 -9.61
N THR A 107 8.15 -12.87 -9.53
CA THR A 107 8.97 -11.79 -8.97
C THR A 107 9.27 -12.01 -7.49
N ALA A 108 8.29 -12.44 -6.70
CA ALA A 108 8.45 -12.73 -5.28
C ALA A 108 9.46 -13.86 -5.05
N TYR A 109 9.35 -14.96 -5.81
CA TYR A 109 10.27 -16.09 -5.76
C TYR A 109 11.70 -15.68 -6.14
N GLU A 110 11.88 -14.89 -7.21
CA GLU A 110 13.20 -14.37 -7.58
C GLU A 110 13.84 -13.52 -6.47
N ILE A 111 13.04 -12.71 -5.77
CA ILE A 111 13.50 -11.80 -4.71
C ILE A 111 13.85 -12.58 -3.44
N LEU A 112 12.97 -13.50 -3.03
CA LEU A 112 13.06 -14.19 -1.74
C LEU A 112 13.90 -15.46 -1.79
N ILE A 113 14.02 -16.10 -2.95
CA ILE A 113 14.76 -17.36 -3.14
C ILE A 113 15.78 -17.20 -4.28
N PRO A 114 16.85 -16.41 -4.06
CA PRO A 114 17.78 -16.09 -5.13
C PRO A 114 18.51 -17.34 -5.64
N LYS A 115 18.64 -17.43 -6.97
CA LYS A 115 19.45 -18.46 -7.69
C LYS A 115 19.01 -19.91 -7.46
N GLY A 116 17.72 -20.16 -7.22
CA GLY A 116 17.20 -21.52 -7.04
C GLY A 116 17.67 -22.18 -5.75
N GLY A 117 17.95 -21.37 -4.72
CA GLY A 117 18.15 -21.87 -3.37
C GLY A 117 16.91 -22.59 -2.83
N ASP A 118 17.06 -23.23 -1.68
CA ASP A 118 16.00 -23.96 -0.97
C ASP A 118 15.46 -23.21 0.25
N LYS A 119 15.92 -21.97 0.48
CA LYS A 119 15.61 -21.17 1.67
C LYS A 119 15.21 -19.76 1.31
N ILE A 120 14.24 -19.24 2.05
CA ILE A 120 13.84 -17.84 1.96
C ILE A 120 14.92 -16.97 2.59
N VAL A 121 15.28 -15.89 1.90
CA VAL A 121 16.22 -14.87 2.34
C VAL A 121 15.51 -13.52 2.37
N LEU A 122 15.74 -12.75 3.43
CA LEU A 122 15.31 -11.36 3.53
C LEU A 122 16.32 -10.46 2.77
N PRO A 123 15.98 -9.92 1.60
CA PRO A 123 16.93 -9.14 0.81
C PRO A 123 17.21 -7.75 1.43
N CYS A 124 16.22 -7.19 2.11
CA CYS A 124 16.30 -5.92 2.83
C CYS A 124 15.20 -5.84 3.90
N HIS A 125 15.39 -4.96 4.89
CA HIS A 125 14.45 -4.73 5.99
C HIS A 125 13.63 -3.49 5.67
N THR A 126 12.60 -3.64 4.83
CA THR A 126 11.79 -2.53 4.30
C THR A 126 10.29 -2.81 4.41
N PRO A 127 9.43 -1.77 4.36
CA PRO A 127 7.98 -1.95 4.36
C PRO A 127 7.48 -2.79 3.18
N ASN A 128 8.09 -2.67 2.00
CA ASN A 128 7.68 -3.44 0.82
C ASN A 128 8.01 -4.93 0.97
N VAL A 129 9.17 -5.28 1.53
CA VAL A 129 9.48 -6.68 1.83
C VAL A 129 8.57 -7.23 2.92
N CYS A 130 8.24 -6.43 3.94
CA CYS A 130 7.24 -6.80 4.94
C CYS A 130 5.88 -7.12 4.27
N ARG A 131 5.40 -6.24 3.37
CA ARG A 131 4.16 -6.45 2.62
C ARG A 131 4.22 -7.68 1.71
N LEU A 132 5.38 -7.93 1.08
CA LEU A 132 5.61 -9.09 0.22
C LEU A 132 5.48 -10.39 1.01
N LEU A 133 6.15 -10.48 2.16
CA LEU A 133 6.07 -11.65 3.04
C LEU A 133 4.64 -11.89 3.55
N CYS A 134 3.91 -10.83 3.93
CA CYS A 134 2.49 -10.96 4.30
C CYS A 134 1.66 -11.54 3.15
N ASN A 135 1.84 -11.04 1.94
CA ASN A 135 1.09 -11.55 0.78
C ASN A 135 1.49 -12.98 0.44
N CYS A 136 2.78 -13.32 0.45
CA CYS A 136 3.22 -14.70 0.27
C CYS A 136 2.56 -15.61 1.31
N TYR A 137 2.55 -15.24 2.60
CA TYR A 137 1.83 -15.98 3.63
C TYR A 137 0.34 -16.12 3.32
N TYR A 138 -0.33 -15.05 2.89
CA TYR A 138 -1.75 -15.07 2.52
C TYR A 138 -2.05 -16.06 1.38
N PHE A 139 -1.20 -16.11 0.34
CA PHE A 139 -1.43 -16.97 -0.82
C PHE A 139 -1.00 -18.43 -0.62
N THR A 140 0.07 -18.68 0.15
CA THR A 140 0.64 -20.03 0.30
C THR A 140 0.24 -20.72 1.61
N GLY A 141 -0.04 -19.94 2.65
CA GLY A 141 -0.24 -20.45 4.02
C GLY A 141 1.01 -21.00 4.68
N GLU A 142 2.20 -20.81 4.09
CA GLU A 142 3.46 -21.35 4.63
C GLU A 142 3.93 -20.56 5.85
N GLU A 143 4.05 -21.23 7.00
CA GLU A 143 4.42 -20.63 8.29
C GLU A 143 5.77 -19.90 8.27
N GLU A 144 6.70 -20.30 7.40
CA GLU A 144 8.02 -19.66 7.27
C GLU A 144 7.89 -18.16 6.92
N TYR A 145 6.98 -17.80 6.00
CA TYR A 145 6.72 -16.40 5.67
C TYR A 145 6.18 -15.62 6.87
N GLY A 146 5.26 -16.23 7.63
CA GLY A 146 4.66 -15.64 8.84
C GLY A 146 5.71 -15.37 9.93
N LEU A 147 6.62 -16.33 10.17
CA LEU A 147 7.71 -16.17 11.13
C LEU A 147 8.70 -15.07 10.69
N LEU A 148 9.06 -15.01 9.41
CA LEU A 148 9.99 -14.01 8.89
C LEU A 148 9.42 -12.59 9.01
N VAL A 149 8.16 -12.38 8.62
CA VAL A 149 7.55 -11.05 8.74
C VAL A 149 7.32 -10.66 10.19
N GLY A 150 7.00 -11.62 11.04
CA GLY A 150 6.90 -11.43 12.47
C GLY A 150 8.20 -10.96 13.14
N ASN A 151 9.31 -11.58 12.78
CA ASN A 151 10.65 -11.17 13.22
C ASN A 151 10.99 -9.76 12.71
N LEU A 152 10.69 -9.47 11.44
CA LEU A 152 10.92 -8.16 10.83
C LEU A 152 10.13 -7.05 11.54
N VAL A 153 8.84 -7.27 11.81
CA VAL A 153 7.99 -6.31 12.54
C VAL A 153 8.48 -6.09 13.97
N THR A 154 8.90 -7.17 14.65
CA THR A 154 9.44 -7.10 16.02
C THR A 154 10.74 -6.30 16.07
N GLU A 155 11.64 -6.53 15.11
CA GLU A 155 12.88 -5.78 14.99
C GLU A 155 12.60 -4.29 14.74
N ILE A 156 11.75 -3.98 13.78
CA ILE A 156 11.45 -2.60 13.36
C ILE A 156 10.75 -1.79 14.46
N LEU A 157 9.82 -2.39 15.21
CA LEU A 157 9.22 -1.76 16.39
C LEU A 157 10.18 -1.67 17.58
N GLY A 158 11.24 -2.48 17.61
CA GLY A 158 12.33 -2.39 18.58
C GLY A 158 13.39 -1.34 18.23
N LEU A 159 13.45 -0.88 16.98
CA LEU A 159 14.43 0.07 16.48
C LEU A 159 13.94 1.52 16.60
N SER A 160 14.78 2.40 17.14
CA SER A 160 14.57 3.85 17.18
C SER A 160 14.98 4.56 15.88
N ARG A 161 15.19 3.82 14.78
CA ARG A 161 15.92 4.28 13.60
C ARG A 161 15.09 4.85 12.46
N ILE A 162 13.76 4.88 12.55
CA ILE A 162 12.94 5.46 11.48
C ILE A 162 13.35 6.91 11.24
N THR A 163 13.87 7.16 10.03
CA THR A 163 14.63 8.36 9.70
C THR A 163 13.74 9.48 9.15
N SER A 164 12.59 9.12 8.58
CA SER A 164 11.66 10.07 7.98
C SER A 164 10.21 9.77 8.38
N LEU A 165 9.34 10.76 8.18
CA LEU A 165 7.92 10.62 8.46
C LEU A 165 7.19 9.83 7.35
N GLU A 166 7.70 9.87 6.12
CA GLU A 166 7.20 9.05 5.00
C GLU A 166 7.50 7.57 5.24
N GLU A 167 8.75 7.24 5.58
CA GLU A 167 9.15 5.88 5.97
C GLU A 167 8.32 5.35 7.14
N LEU A 168 7.99 6.21 8.12
CA LEU A 168 7.11 5.85 9.23
C LEU A 168 5.72 5.43 8.76
N VAL A 169 5.15 6.15 7.79
CA VAL A 169 3.82 5.87 7.24
C VAL A 169 3.81 4.58 6.43
N ASP A 170 4.86 4.34 5.64
CA ASP A 170 4.99 3.09 4.88
C ASP A 170 5.07 1.89 5.81
N TRP A 171 5.88 1.98 6.87
CA TRP A 171 5.93 0.95 7.91
C TRP A 171 4.62 0.80 8.66
N TRP A 172 3.93 1.90 8.96
CA TRP A 172 2.61 1.85 9.60
C TRP A 172 1.60 1.05 8.76
N ASN A 173 1.57 1.30 7.45
CA ASN A 173 0.69 0.55 6.53
C ASN A 173 1.10 -0.92 6.44
N ALA A 174 2.41 -1.23 6.37
CA ALA A 174 2.91 -2.60 6.32
C ALA A 174 2.58 -3.39 7.61
N ILE A 175 2.71 -2.76 8.78
CA ILE A 175 2.34 -3.36 10.08
C ILE A 175 0.83 -3.60 10.15
N GLY A 176 0.00 -2.66 9.68
CA GLY A 176 -1.45 -2.87 9.60
C GLY A 176 -1.82 -4.08 8.74
N LEU A 177 -1.14 -4.26 7.59
CA LEU A 177 -1.32 -5.46 6.77
C LEU A 177 -0.91 -6.74 7.52
N TYR A 178 0.27 -6.73 8.15
CA TYR A 178 0.75 -7.85 8.98
C TYR A 178 -0.27 -8.25 10.05
N GLU A 179 -0.83 -7.29 10.78
CA GLU A 179 -1.85 -7.54 11.80
C GLU A 179 -3.12 -8.16 11.21
N SER A 180 -3.54 -7.70 10.02
CA SER A 180 -4.74 -8.21 9.36
C SER A 180 -4.59 -9.61 8.76
N VAL A 181 -3.37 -9.99 8.36
CA VAL A 181 -3.10 -11.22 7.60
C VAL A 181 -2.49 -12.31 8.47
N VAL A 182 -1.48 -11.97 9.26
CA VAL A 182 -0.72 -12.92 10.09
C VAL A 182 -1.25 -12.93 11.53
N GLY A 183 -1.62 -11.75 12.04
CA GLY A 183 -2.14 -11.60 13.40
C GLY A 183 -1.06 -11.40 14.47
N GLU A 184 -1.46 -11.56 15.73
CA GLU A 184 -0.56 -11.40 16.86
C GLU A 184 0.36 -12.62 17.02
N MET A 185 1.66 -12.38 17.13
CA MET A 185 2.62 -13.40 17.50
C MET A 185 2.65 -13.62 19.02
N ASP A 186 2.92 -14.87 19.42
CA ASP A 186 3.23 -15.24 20.81
C ASP A 186 4.61 -14.71 21.22
N LEU A 187 4.67 -13.40 21.48
CA LEU A 187 5.83 -12.71 22.04
C LEU A 187 5.77 -12.65 23.57
N PRO A 188 6.92 -12.55 24.27
CA PRO A 188 6.93 -12.28 25.70
C PRO A 188 6.15 -11.00 26.05
N VAL A 189 5.41 -11.02 27.16
CA VAL A 189 4.52 -9.92 27.60
C VAL A 189 5.23 -8.55 27.65
N GLU A 190 6.51 -8.51 28.02
CA GLU A 190 7.26 -7.26 28.08
C GLU A 190 7.56 -6.68 26.69
N GLU A 191 7.84 -7.55 25.70
CA GLU A 191 8.03 -7.11 24.31
C GLU A 191 6.73 -6.65 23.70
N GLN A 192 5.62 -7.36 23.96
CA GLN A 192 4.28 -6.93 23.58
C GLN A 192 3.98 -5.53 24.12
N ARG A 193 4.23 -5.30 25.43
CA ARG A 193 4.00 -3.99 26.06
C ARG A 193 4.86 -2.89 25.46
N ARG A 194 6.13 -3.15 25.14
CA ARG A 194 7.02 -2.20 24.46
C ARG A 194 6.49 -1.85 23.07
N MET A 195 6.09 -2.86 22.30
CA MET A 195 5.56 -2.69 20.95
C MET A 195 4.24 -1.92 20.95
N THR A 196 3.31 -2.21 21.87
CA THR A 196 2.07 -1.43 22.02
C THR A 196 2.35 0.05 22.26
N LYS A 197 3.35 0.38 23.10
CA LYS A 197 3.73 1.78 23.35
C LYS A 197 4.28 2.46 22.11
N GLU A 198 5.18 1.81 21.38
CA GLU A 198 5.73 2.37 20.14
C GLU A 198 4.66 2.52 19.06
N ARG A 199 3.71 1.57 18.95
CA ARG A 199 2.55 1.70 18.04
C ARG A 199 1.72 2.93 18.34
N VAL A 200 1.37 3.18 19.61
CA VAL A 200 0.63 4.41 20.00
C VAL A 200 1.41 5.67 19.61
N ARG A 201 2.72 5.67 19.81
CA ARG A 201 3.58 6.79 19.42
C ARG A 201 3.59 7.00 17.90
N TRP A 202 3.67 5.92 17.13
CA TRP A 202 3.66 5.99 15.67
C TRP A 202 2.31 6.46 15.15
N ALA A 203 1.20 5.97 15.70
CA ALA A 203 -0.15 6.40 15.35
C ALA A 203 -0.31 7.93 15.41
N VAL A 204 0.21 8.55 16.49
CA VAL A 204 0.18 10.02 16.64
C VAL A 204 1.02 10.71 15.54
N ARG A 205 2.19 10.18 15.20
CA ARG A 205 3.05 10.75 14.15
C ARG A 205 2.45 10.59 12.76
N VAL A 206 1.87 9.43 12.44
CA VAL A 206 1.14 9.19 11.19
C VAL A 206 -0.03 10.17 11.07
N GLN A 207 -0.81 10.33 12.14
CA GLN A 207 -1.92 11.29 12.15
C GLN A 207 -1.43 12.72 11.87
N GLN A 208 -0.32 13.13 12.50
CA GLN A 208 0.30 14.43 12.24
C GLN A 208 0.76 14.60 10.78
N TRP A 209 1.31 13.55 10.17
CA TRP A 209 1.69 13.56 8.76
C TRP A 209 0.47 13.70 7.84
N GLU A 210 -0.56 12.87 8.06
CA GLU A 210 -1.79 12.91 7.27
C GLU A 210 -2.52 14.27 7.43
N ASP A 211 -2.49 14.86 8.63
CA ASP A 211 -3.02 16.21 8.88
C ASP A 211 -2.15 17.32 8.26
N GLY A 212 -0.85 17.06 8.11
CA GLY A 212 0.09 17.95 7.45
C GLY A 212 -0.15 17.98 5.94
N ILE A 213 -0.22 16.80 5.30
CA ILE A 213 -0.36 16.70 3.85
C ILE A 213 -1.70 17.24 3.36
N THR A 214 -2.78 17.09 4.15
CA THR A 214 -4.11 17.64 3.83
C THR A 214 -4.18 19.17 3.93
N LYS A 215 -3.28 19.80 4.68
CA LYS A 215 -3.16 21.26 4.79
C LYS A 215 -2.26 21.86 3.72
N CYS A 216 -1.47 21.05 3.01
CA CYS A 216 -0.65 21.53 1.90
C CYS A 216 -1.55 22.01 0.76
N VAL A 217 -1.31 23.24 0.28
CA VAL A 217 -1.98 23.75 -0.92
C VAL A 217 -1.27 23.17 -2.12
N PHE A 218 -1.92 22.21 -2.79
CA PHE A 218 -1.46 21.71 -4.07
C PHE A 218 -1.92 22.68 -5.16
N GLY A 219 -0.95 23.30 -5.84
CA GLY A 219 -1.24 24.16 -6.99
C GLY A 219 -1.90 23.38 -8.12
N THR A 220 -2.58 24.07 -9.02
CA THR A 220 -3.18 23.50 -10.25
C THR A 220 -2.14 23.05 -11.29
N SER A 221 -0.89 22.78 -10.88
CA SER A 221 0.14 22.32 -11.80
C SER A 221 -0.17 20.89 -12.23
N SER A 222 -0.12 20.64 -13.53
CA SER A 222 -0.22 19.33 -14.16
C SER A 222 0.92 18.36 -13.79
N ASP A 223 1.91 18.81 -13.02
CA ASP A 223 3.04 17.99 -12.62
C ASP A 223 2.62 17.00 -11.52
N ILE A 224 2.74 15.72 -11.87
CA ILE A 224 2.48 14.60 -10.96
C ILE A 224 3.63 14.57 -9.95
N SER A 225 3.38 15.16 -8.78
CA SER A 225 4.27 15.01 -7.65
C SER A 225 3.87 13.78 -6.81
N GLN A 226 4.85 13.12 -6.21
CA GLN A 226 4.61 12.09 -5.20
C GLN A 226 3.65 12.59 -4.11
N SER A 227 3.71 13.87 -3.78
CA SER A 227 2.87 14.51 -2.78
C SER A 227 1.38 14.57 -3.19
N LEU A 228 1.05 14.77 -4.48
CA LEU A 228 -0.33 14.72 -4.97
C LEU A 228 -0.91 13.30 -4.81
N VAL A 229 -0.12 12.29 -5.16
CA VAL A 229 -0.52 10.88 -5.02
C VAL A 229 -0.69 10.48 -3.56
N ASN A 230 0.24 10.91 -2.69
CA ASN A 230 0.12 10.69 -1.26
C ASN A 230 -1.13 11.38 -0.68
N LEU A 231 -1.43 12.63 -1.11
CA LEU A 231 -2.66 13.30 -0.72
C LEU A 231 -3.90 12.53 -1.20
N PHE A 232 -3.91 12.06 -2.45
CA PHE A 232 -5.00 11.27 -3.00
C PHE A 232 -5.28 10.02 -2.16
N TYR A 233 -4.24 9.24 -1.86
CA TYR A 233 -4.35 8.05 -1.02
C TYR A 233 -4.90 8.37 0.39
N VAL A 234 -4.34 9.37 1.07
CA VAL A 234 -4.76 9.77 2.42
C VAL A 234 -6.22 10.23 2.44
N LEU A 235 -6.63 11.06 1.47
CA LEU A 235 -8.01 11.53 1.39
C LEU A 235 -8.99 10.40 1.08
N ALA A 236 -8.63 9.47 0.19
CA ALA A 236 -9.47 8.31 -0.13
C ALA A 236 -9.71 7.44 1.11
N LYS A 237 -8.65 7.13 1.87
CA LYS A 237 -8.72 6.37 3.12
C LYS A 237 -9.59 7.09 4.16
N ARG A 238 -9.34 8.39 4.41
CA ARG A 238 -10.13 9.19 5.35
C ARG A 238 -11.60 9.25 4.99
N LYS A 239 -11.90 9.46 3.71
CA LYS A 239 -13.28 9.49 3.22
C LYS A 239 -13.97 8.16 3.46
N PHE A 240 -13.30 7.05 3.18
CA PHE A 240 -13.88 5.74 3.46
C PHE A 240 -14.17 5.55 4.96
N THR A 241 -13.26 5.95 5.86
CA THR A 241 -13.49 5.93 7.31
C THR A 241 -14.66 6.84 7.74
N GLU A 242 -14.77 8.05 7.16
CA GLU A 242 -15.87 8.98 7.40
C GLU A 242 -17.21 8.35 6.99
N TYR A 243 -17.31 7.77 5.80
CA TYR A 243 -18.52 7.09 5.35
C TYR A 243 -18.84 5.87 6.23
N ASN A 244 -17.84 5.06 6.60
CA ASN A 244 -18.04 3.95 7.55
C ASN A 244 -18.55 4.42 8.91
N SER A 245 -18.10 5.59 9.41
CA SER A 245 -18.60 6.13 10.68
C SER A 245 -20.03 6.66 10.58
N LEU A 246 -20.42 7.21 9.42
CA LEU A 246 -21.73 7.81 9.20
C LEU A 246 -22.81 6.78 8.79
N TYR A 247 -22.41 5.76 8.03
CA TYR A 247 -23.32 4.83 7.36
C TYR A 247 -22.97 3.36 7.58
N GLY A 248 -21.84 3.06 8.25
CA GLY A 248 -21.50 1.71 8.67
C GLY A 248 -22.55 1.17 9.62
N LYS A 249 -22.93 -0.09 9.40
CA LYS A 249 -23.79 -0.85 10.31
C LYS A 249 -22.93 -1.63 11.30
#